data_AF-A0A137QBV4-F1
#
_entry.id   AF-A0A137QBV4-F1
#
_cell.length_a   1.000
_cell.length_b   1.000
_cell.length_c   1.000
_cell.angle_alpha   90.00
_cell.angle_beta   90.00
_cell.angle_gamma   90.00
#
_symmetry.space_group_name_H-M   'P 1'
#
loop_
_entity.id
_entity.type
_entity.pdbx_description
1 polymer ?
#
loop_
_entity_poly.entity_id
_entity_poly.type
_entity_poly.pdbx_seq_one_letter_code
_entity_poly.pdbx_strand_id
1 'polypeptide(L)' 'MNTVNASTGYSGFQLHLGCAPRVIPPIVREPNDASETPVQFLEWINTDVADARDNLLESKVNQAATAN' A
#
# COMPACT_ATOMS: atom_id res chain seq x y z
N MET A 1 4.00 -5.16 36.34
CA MET A 1 5.45 -4.89 36.55
C MET A 1 6.07 -3.95 35.51
N ASN A 2 5.28 -3.38 34.58
CA ASN A 2 5.79 -2.56 33.47
C ASN A 2 5.68 -1.04 33.71
N THR A 3 5.20 -0.64 34.89
CA THR A 3 5.12 0.76 35.32
C THR A 3 6.49 1.20 35.83
N VAL A 4 6.96 2.36 35.34
CA VAL A 4 8.21 2.98 35.79
C VAL A 4 7.98 3.66 37.14
N ASN A 5 8.85 3.40 38.10
CA ASN A 5 8.83 4.11 39.38
C ASN A 5 9.43 5.52 39.22
N ALA A 6 8.72 6.55 39.67
CA ALA A 6 9.14 7.94 39.53
C ALA A 6 10.43 8.28 40.29
N SER A 7 10.71 7.61 41.41
CA SER A 7 11.88 7.90 42.25
C SER A 7 13.15 7.19 41.79
N THR A 8 13.04 6.05 41.10
CA THR A 8 14.18 5.25 40.66
C THR A 8 14.37 5.19 39.15
N GLY A 9 13.36 5.61 38.37
CA GLY A 9 13.39 5.56 36.91
C GLY A 9 13.35 4.16 36.31
N TYR A 10 13.24 3.11 37.14
CA TYR A 10 13.20 1.71 36.70
C TYR A 10 11.81 1.11 36.88
N SER A 11 11.43 0.22 35.95
CA SER A 11 10.26 -0.64 36.14
C SER A 11 10.63 -1.86 36.99
N GLY A 12 9.65 -2.45 37.68
CA GLY A 12 9.88 -3.68 38.43
C GLY A 12 10.37 -4.82 37.52
N PHE A 13 9.97 -4.84 36.25
CA PHE A 13 10.47 -5.79 35.25
C PHE A 13 11.98 -5.63 35.03
N GLN A 14 12.46 -4.40 34.89
CA GLN A 14 13.89 -4.12 34.71
C GLN A 14 14.70 -4.49 35.97
N LEU A 15 14.17 -4.23 37.16
CA LEU A 15 14.83 -4.60 38.41
C LEU A 15 14.90 -6.13 38.60
N HIS A 16 13.92 -6.87 38.11
CA HIS A 16 13.85 -8.32 38.28
C HIS A 16 14.64 -9.09 37.22
N LEU A 17 14.60 -8.64 35.95
CA LEU A 17 15.16 -9.36 34.81
C LEU A 17 16.40 -8.71 34.20
N GLY A 18 16.78 -7.51 34.66
CA GLY A 18 17.95 -6.78 34.15
C GLY A 18 17.83 -6.32 32.70
N CYS A 19 16.65 -6.42 32.10
CA CYS A 19 16.39 -6.07 30.70
C CYS A 19 15.09 -5.26 30.55
N ALA A 20 14.96 -4.55 29.43
CA ALA A 20 13.75 -3.83 29.12
C ALA A 20 12.66 -4.78 28.60
N PRO A 21 11.39 -4.59 28.99
CA PRO A 21 10.29 -5.40 28.50
C PRO A 21 10.05 -5.11 27.01
N ARG A 22 10.13 -6.15 26.17
CA ARG A 22 9.77 -6.06 24.75
C ARG A 22 8.28 -6.36 24.60
N VAL A 23 7.45 -5.31 24.61
CA VAL A 23 6.00 -5.43 24.37
C VAL A 23 5.78 -5.60 22.87
N ILE A 24 5.01 -6.63 22.49
CA ILE A 24 4.59 -6.82 21.10
C ILE A 24 3.64 -5.67 20.75
N PRO A 25 3.92 -4.86 19.71
CA PRO A 25 2.99 -3.84 19.27
C PRO A 25 1.61 -4.44 18.94
N PRO A 26 0.51 -3.76 19.24
CA PRO A 26 -0.82 -4.24 18.87
C PRO A 26 -0.89 -4.52 17.38
N ILE A 27 -1.52 -5.64 17.01
CA ILE A 27 -1.86 -5.91 15.61
C ILE A 27 -3.02 -4.99 15.25
N VAL A 28 -2.69 -3.77 14.78
CA VAL A 28 -3.66 -2.84 14.24
C VAL A 28 -3.88 -3.23 12.79
N ARG A 29 -5.13 -3.49 12.40
CA ARG A 29 -5.47 -3.56 10.97
C ARG A 29 -5.33 -2.14 10.44
N GLU A 30 -4.44 -1.95 9.48
CA GLU A 30 -4.42 -0.67 8.76
C GLU A 30 -5.83 -0.43 8.19
N PRO A 31 -6.34 0.81 8.26
CA PRO A 31 -7.54 1.14 7.51
C PRO A 31 -7.25 0.73 6.06
N ASN A 32 -8.17 -0.03 5.46
CA ASN A 32 -8.07 -0.42 4.07
C ASN A 32 -8.09 0.89 3.27
N ASP A 33 -6.91 1.43 2.95
CA ASP A 33 -6.77 2.58 2.07
C ASP A 33 -7.59 2.26 0.84
N ALA A 34 -8.60 3.11 0.60
CA ALA A 34 -9.74 2.84 -0.26
C ALA A 34 -9.37 2.01 -1.48
N SER A 35 -9.58 0.68 -1.39
CA SER A 35 -9.45 -0.22 -2.52
C SER A 35 -10.29 0.37 -3.63
N GLU A 36 -9.68 0.58 -4.81
CA GLU A 36 -10.40 1.01 -6.00
C GLU A 36 -11.68 0.19 -6.11
N THR A 37 -12.78 0.91 -6.24
CA THR A 37 -14.07 0.23 -6.32
C THR A 37 -14.06 -0.63 -7.59
N PRO A 38 -14.71 -1.81 -7.60
CA PRO A 38 -14.78 -2.63 -8.80
C PRO A 38 -15.30 -1.87 -10.04
N VAL A 39 -16.08 -0.80 -9.84
CA VAL A 39 -16.57 0.09 -10.89
C VAL A 39 -15.44 0.90 -11.52
N GLN A 40 -14.57 1.52 -10.70
CA GLN A 40 -13.42 2.29 -11.18
C GLN A 40 -12.46 1.42 -12.01
N PHE A 41 -12.22 0.20 -11.54
CA PHE A 41 -11.39 -0.76 -12.27
C PHE A 41 -11.96 -1.12 -13.65
N LEU A 42 -13.28 -1.31 -13.75
CA LEU A 42 -13.94 -1.59 -15.03
C LEU A 42 -13.91 -0.38 -15.97
N GLU A 43 -14.07 0.83 -15.45
CA GLU A 43 -13.95 2.06 -16.24
C GLU A 43 -12.53 2.21 -16.81
N TRP A 44 -11.50 1.90 -16.02
CA TRP A 44 -10.11 1.92 -16.48
C TRP A 44 -9.86 0.92 -17.59
N ILE A 45 -10.32 -0.32 -17.45
CA ILE A 45 -10.19 -1.32 -18.52
C ILE A 45 -10.85 -0.83 -19.83
N ASN A 46 -12.03 -0.25 -19.74
CA ASN A 46 -12.70 0.25 -20.94
C ASN A 46 -11.94 1.40 -21.61
N THR A 47 -11.32 2.27 -20.81
CA THR A 47 -10.50 3.38 -21.28
C THR A 47 -9.23 2.85 -21.96
N ASP A 48 -8.50 1.94 -21.32
CA ASP A 48 -7.30 1.32 -21.87
C ASP A 48 -7.57 0.60 -23.20
N VAL A 49 -8.72 -0.07 -23.30
CA VAL A 49 -9.13 -0.77 -24.53
C VAL A 49 -9.44 0.23 -25.64
N ALA A 50 -10.05 1.38 -25.33
CA ALA A 50 -10.31 2.42 -26.31
C ALA A 50 -8.99 3.01 -26.84
N ASP A 51 -8.09 3.40 -25.94
CA ASP A 51 -6.79 3.97 -26.28
C ASP A 51 -5.94 3.00 -27.12
N ALA A 52 -5.93 1.71 -26.77
CA ALA A 52 -5.22 0.69 -27.54
C ALA A 52 -5.75 0.55 -28.97
N ARG A 53 -7.07 0.70 -29.18
CA ARG A 53 -7.68 0.65 -30.52
C ARG A 53 -7.30 1.86 -31.36
N ASP A 54 -7.32 3.05 -30.76
CA ASP A 54 -6.96 4.29 -31.45
C ASP A 54 -5.48 4.27 -31.86
N ASN A 55 -4.59 3.85 -30.95
CA ASN A 55 -3.17 3.67 -31.25
C ASN A 55 -2.92 2.64 -32.36
N LEU A 56 -3.68 1.54 -32.38
CA LEU A 56 -3.57 0.53 -33.43
C LEU A 56 -4.03 1.08 -34.79
N LEU A 57 -5.10 1.86 -34.81
CA LEU A 57 -5.59 2.49 -36.03
C LEU A 57 -4.55 3.46 -36.58
N GLU A 58 -4.03 4.35 -35.74
CA GLU A 58 -2.98 5.30 -36.11
C GLU A 58 -1.75 4.57 -36.67
N SER A 59 -1.27 3.53 -35.98
CA SER A 59 -0.13 2.71 -36.42
C SER A 59 -0.37 2.11 -37.81
N LYS A 60 -1.56 1.59 -38.09
CA LYS A 60 -1.90 1.03 -39.40
C LYS A 60 -1.98 2.08 -40.50
N VAL A 61 -2.52 3.26 -40.21
CA VAL A 61 -2.56 4.39 -41.16
C VAL A 61 -1.14 4.82 -41.51
N ASN A 62 -0.28 4.98 -40.50
CA ASN A 62 1.12 5.34 -40.71
C ASN A 62 1.85 4.28 -41.53
N GLN A 63 1.66 2.99 -41.21
CA GLN A 63 2.23 1.89 -41.98
C GLN A 63 1.84 1.96 -43.46
N ALA A 64 0.55 2.14 -43.76
CA ALA A 64 0.05 2.25 -45.12
C ALA A 64 0.59 3.50 -45.84
N ALA A 65 0.72 4.63 -45.14
CA ALA A 65 1.26 5.87 -45.70
C ALA A 65 2.74 5.73 -46.07
N THR A 66 3.53 5.01 -45.26
CA THR A 66 4.97 4.79 -45.51
C THR A 66 5.29 3.65 -46.49
N ALA A 67 4.30 2.82 -46.82
CA ALA A 67 4.48 1.68 -47.73
C ALA A 67 4.31 2.05 -49.22
N ASN A 68 3.83 3.26 -49.52
CA ASN A 68 3.76 3.85 -50.86
C ASN A 68 4.92 4.82 -51.09
#